data_AF-A0A923PKB5-F1
#
_entry.id   AF-A0A923PKB5-F1
#
_cell.length_a   1.000
_cell.length_b   1.000
_cell.length_c   1.000
_cell.angle_alpha   90.00
_cell.angle_beta   90.00
_cell.angle_gamma   90.00
#
_symmetry.space_group_name_H-M   'P 1'
#
loop_
_entity.id
_entity.type
_entity.pdbx_description
1 polymer ?
#
loop_
_entity_poly.entity_id
_entity_poly.type
_entity_poly.pdbx_seq_one_letter_code
_entity_poly.pdbx_strand_id
1 'polypeptide(L)'
;MQLIAYSIGADIACETFEAVIQKVYANRTSEIVTKRSFNNTRGGHTQFVKWVGKNAPDRSLVHVVMEATGRYYEDLAYVLFNAQYRLSVVLPNKIKNFARSLNEYSKNDPLDARIIATYGAMYNPKAWQPMSPLMRELRELSRERQSLMGILTQARNRLHALTSSKCPRLDTVKRLKEQIKFFTRQIDQIEGEMDELRDGDEALQINHALLCSIPFVGSVTAYTLLAETDGFALFENREQLIKYAGLDIIENQSGSSVRGKTRISGRGNARIRSAPYMGLAAVGNHDSVFGETYRRAIDKGMAKKQARTATVRQVLKVAFGVVKSGQPYCEDTHRNRAGKRVGEPSSSPTVTEPRKQPVLEPQN
;
A
#
# COMPACT_ATOMS: atom_id res chain seq x y z
N MET A 1 4.91 40.52 -3.12
CA MET A 1 4.79 39.05 -3.24
C MET A 1 4.20 38.53 -1.94
N GLN A 2 2.94 38.11 -1.92
CA GLN A 2 2.29 37.56 -0.72
C GLN A 2 2.82 36.14 -0.47
N LEU A 3 3.35 35.90 0.74
CA LEU A 3 3.74 34.58 1.21
C LEU A 3 2.49 33.74 1.47
N ILE A 4 2.48 32.49 1.00
CA ILE A 4 1.34 31.59 1.18
C ILE A 4 1.71 30.27 1.87
N ALA A 5 3.00 29.88 1.88
CA ALA A 5 3.46 28.69 2.58
C ALA A 5 4.98 28.70 2.79
N TYR A 6 5.44 27.88 3.73
CA TYR A 6 6.81 27.40 3.82
C TYR A 6 6.83 25.92 3.46
N SER A 7 7.49 25.56 2.36
CA SER A 7 7.73 24.17 2.00
C SER A 7 9.11 23.75 2.49
N ILE A 8 9.17 22.70 3.30
CA ILE A 8 10.41 22.20 3.88
C ILE A 8 10.67 20.81 3.34
N GLY A 9 11.72 20.65 2.54
CA GLY A 9 12.14 19.33 2.07
C GLY A 9 13.19 18.74 3.00
N ALA A 10 13.01 17.48 3.40
CA ALA A 10 13.96 16.74 4.21
C ALA A 10 14.32 15.42 3.53
N ASP A 11 15.59 15.25 3.18
CA ASP A 11 16.13 14.00 2.68
C ASP A 11 16.81 13.23 3.82
N ILE A 12 16.27 12.05 4.15
CA ILE A 12 16.60 11.34 5.39
C ILE A 12 17.53 10.17 5.11
N ALA A 13 18.72 10.19 5.72
CA ALA A 13 19.65 9.07 5.76
C ALA A 13 19.72 8.46 7.17
N CYS A 14 20.55 7.41 7.32
CA CYS A 14 20.68 6.68 8.58
C CYS A 14 21.26 7.55 9.70
N GLU A 15 22.33 8.28 9.44
CA GLU A 15 23.08 9.04 10.46
C GLU A 15 22.72 10.52 10.49
N THR A 16 22.37 11.08 9.33
CA THR A 16 22.08 12.50 9.13
C THR A 16 20.89 12.69 8.20
N PHE A 17 20.40 13.92 8.12
CA PHE A 17 19.45 14.32 7.10
C PHE A 17 19.69 15.77 6.68
N GLU A 18 19.51 16.03 5.39
CA GLU A 18 19.59 17.36 4.81
C GLU A 18 18.20 17.98 4.76
N ALA A 19 18.09 19.25 5.12
CA ALA A 19 16.83 19.98 5.04
C ALA A 19 16.97 21.33 4.34
N VAL A 20 15.95 21.69 3.57
CA VAL A 20 15.85 22.95 2.83
C VAL A 20 14.50 23.59 3.12
N ILE A 21 14.49 24.88 3.48
CA ILE A 21 13.27 25.68 3.63
C ILE A 21 13.10 26.56 2.40
N GLN A 22 11.92 26.52 1.80
CA GLN A 22 11.49 27.40 0.72
C GLN A 22 10.28 28.22 1.14
N LYS A 23 10.29 29.52 0.85
CA LYS A 23 9.08 30.35 0.85
C LYS A 23 8.34 30.12 -0.47
N VAL A 24 7.03 29.97 -0.39
CA VAL A 24 6.15 29.85 -1.55
C VAL A 24 5.25 31.07 -1.60
N TYR A 25 5.22 31.74 -2.75
CA TYR A 25 4.47 32.98 -2.95
C TYR A 25 3.24 32.76 -3.83
N ALA A 26 2.24 33.64 -3.72
CA ALA A 26 0.96 33.54 -4.44
C ALA A 26 1.09 33.51 -5.98
N ASN A 27 2.16 34.08 -6.52
CA ASN A 27 2.50 34.05 -7.95
C ASN A 27 3.17 32.73 -8.40
N ARG A 28 3.15 31.69 -7.55
CA ARG A 28 3.75 30.36 -7.78
C ARG A 28 5.27 30.37 -7.92
N THR A 29 5.94 31.44 -7.52
CA THR A 29 7.40 31.41 -7.36
C THR A 29 7.77 30.90 -5.97
N SER A 30 8.96 30.32 -5.86
CA SER A 30 9.51 29.86 -4.60
C SER A 30 10.95 30.31 -4.44
N GLU A 31 11.36 30.62 -3.23
CA GLU A 31 12.70 31.09 -2.90
C GLU A 31 13.26 30.27 -1.75
N ILE A 32 14.51 29.81 -1.89
CA ILE A 32 15.21 29.09 -0.82
C ILE A 32 15.61 30.09 0.26
N VAL A 33 15.16 29.85 1.49
CA VAL A 33 15.50 30.66 2.65
C VAL A 33 16.82 30.20 3.26
N THR A 34 16.94 28.90 3.51
CA THR A 34 18.08 28.32 4.21
C THR A 34 18.13 26.82 3.97
N LYS A 35 19.32 26.24 4.14
CA LYS A 35 19.58 24.80 4.11
C LYS A 35 20.47 24.42 5.28
N ARG A 36 20.28 23.23 5.84
CA ARG A 36 21.07 22.75 6.97
C ARG A 36 21.03 21.23 7.08
N SER A 37 22.17 20.66 7.46
CA SER A 37 22.32 19.26 7.84
C SER A 37 22.07 19.06 9.34
N PHE A 38 21.46 17.94 9.70
CA PHE A 38 21.16 17.55 11.07
C PHE A 38 21.52 16.09 11.30
N ASN A 39 21.90 15.74 12.53
CA ASN A 39 22.03 14.34 12.93
C ASN A 39 20.64 13.69 13.02
N ASN A 40 20.50 12.45 12.55
CA ASN A 40 19.27 11.68 12.68
C ASN A 40 19.17 11.03 14.07
N THR A 41 19.08 11.89 15.08
CA THR A 41 18.96 11.52 16.50
C THR A 41 17.93 12.44 17.16
N ARG A 42 17.42 12.06 18.34
CA ARG A 42 16.48 12.91 19.10
C ARG A 42 16.99 14.34 19.31
N GLY A 43 18.29 14.49 19.56
CA GLY A 43 18.94 15.79 19.69
C GLY A 43 18.91 16.58 18.38
N GLY A 44 19.23 15.94 17.26
CA GLY A 44 19.17 16.57 15.94
C GLY A 44 17.74 16.90 15.49
N HIS A 45 16.75 16.07 15.81
CA HIS A 45 15.33 16.37 15.57
C HIS A 45 14.87 17.61 16.36
N THR A 46 15.30 17.73 17.62
CA THR A 46 15.02 18.92 18.44
C THR A 46 15.66 20.18 17.84
N GLN A 47 16.90 20.07 17.34
CA GLN A 47 17.56 21.17 16.64
C GLN A 47 16.85 21.55 15.35
N PHE A 48 16.35 20.57 14.60
CA PHE A 48 15.56 20.79 13.39
C PHE A 48 14.28 21.56 13.68
N VAL A 49 13.48 21.13 14.66
CA VAL A 49 12.24 21.83 15.04
C VAL A 49 12.51 23.29 15.46
N LYS A 50 13.57 23.53 16.24
CA LYS A 50 14.00 24.90 16.59
C LYS A 50 14.41 25.72 15.37
N TRP A 51 15.14 25.10 14.44
CA TRP A 51 15.57 25.76 13.21
C TRP A 51 14.37 26.09 12.29
N VAL A 52 13.38 25.21 12.19
CA VAL A 52 12.11 25.48 11.49
C VAL A 52 11.40 26.66 12.14
N GLY A 53 11.18 26.64 13.46
CA GLY A 53 10.49 27.73 14.16
C GLY A 53 11.19 29.10 14.04
N LYS A 54 12.53 29.12 13.92
CA LYS A 54 13.29 30.36 13.69
C LYS A 54 13.11 30.92 12.28
N ASN A 55 13.06 30.06 11.26
CA ASN A 55 13.09 30.48 9.84
C ASN A 55 11.71 30.50 9.17
N ALA A 56 10.72 29.83 9.77
CA ALA A 56 9.33 29.76 9.36
C ALA A 56 8.43 29.98 10.60
N PRO A 57 8.30 31.23 11.07
CA PRO A 57 7.68 31.53 12.37
C PRO A 57 6.18 31.24 12.40
N ASP A 58 5.48 31.41 11.28
CA ASP A 58 4.07 31.01 11.19
C ASP A 58 3.96 29.52 10.89
N ARG A 59 3.77 28.74 11.96
CA ARG A 59 3.62 27.27 11.89
C ARG A 59 2.45 26.84 11.00
N SER A 60 1.38 27.62 10.93
CA SER A 60 0.19 27.26 10.14
C SER A 60 0.47 27.17 8.64
N LEU A 61 1.52 27.87 8.20
CA LEU A 61 1.98 27.91 6.81
C LEU A 61 3.06 26.85 6.52
N VAL A 62 3.54 26.11 7.52
CA VAL A 62 4.64 25.14 7.35
C VAL A 62 4.12 23.79 6.87
N HIS A 63 4.71 23.30 5.78
CA HIS A 63 4.54 21.92 5.31
C HIS A 63 5.90 21.24 5.17
N VAL A 64 6.17 20.24 6.00
CA VAL A 64 7.37 19.41 5.90
C VAL A 64 7.11 18.23 4.96
N VAL A 65 7.98 18.01 4.00
CA VAL A 65 7.90 16.90 3.05
C VAL A 65 9.19 16.10 3.16
N MET A 66 9.07 14.78 3.25
CA MET A 66 10.21 13.87 3.33
C MET A 66 10.00 12.64 2.46
N GLU A 67 11.09 12.02 2.03
CA GLU A 67 11.06 10.77 1.28
C GLU A 67 11.04 9.54 2.21
N ALA A 68 10.21 8.55 1.89
CA ALA A 68 10.19 7.26 2.58
C ALA A 68 11.36 6.37 2.14
N THR A 69 12.56 6.59 2.70
CA THR A 69 13.72 5.72 2.48
C THR A 69 13.96 4.83 3.72
N GLY A 70 13.64 3.55 3.60
CA GLY A 70 13.77 2.60 4.71
C GLY A 70 12.82 2.91 5.88
N ARG A 71 13.34 2.91 7.12
CA ARG A 71 12.60 3.31 8.35
C ARG A 71 13.12 4.61 8.96
N TYR A 72 14.21 5.17 8.43
CA TYR A 72 14.95 6.26 9.09
C TYR A 72 14.17 7.58 9.21
N TYR A 73 13.13 7.75 8.38
CA TYR A 73 12.24 8.92 8.41
C TYR A 73 11.22 8.87 9.55
N GLU A 74 10.91 7.70 10.10
CA GLU A 74 9.77 7.51 11.00
C GLU A 74 9.91 8.35 12.27
N ASP A 75 11.06 8.31 12.93
CA ASP A 75 11.29 9.05 14.18
C ASP A 75 11.04 10.55 14.01
N LEU A 76 11.61 11.16 12.96
CA LEU A 76 11.40 12.58 12.68
C LEU A 76 9.93 12.87 12.35
N ALA A 77 9.26 11.97 11.60
CA ALA A 77 7.85 12.11 11.27
C ALA A 77 6.97 12.15 12.53
N TYR A 78 7.21 11.26 13.50
CA TYR A 78 6.50 11.27 14.79
C TYR A 78 6.80 12.51 15.63
N VAL A 79 8.07 12.96 15.69
CA VAL A 79 8.44 14.20 16.40
C VAL A 79 7.68 15.39 15.83
N LEU A 80 7.62 15.51 14.50
CA LEU A 80 6.93 16.61 13.83
C LEU A 80 5.42 16.55 14.00
N PHE A 81 4.84 15.36 13.89
CA PHE A 81 3.41 15.16 14.14
C PHE A 81 3.02 15.56 15.56
N ASN A 82 3.77 15.11 16.56
CA ASN A 82 3.54 15.46 17.97
C ASN A 82 3.71 16.97 18.22
N ALA A 83 4.65 17.61 17.52
CA ALA A 83 4.84 19.06 17.53
C ALA A 83 3.80 19.85 16.72
N GLN A 84 2.75 19.18 16.22
CA GLN A 84 1.63 19.77 15.45
C GLN A 84 2.07 20.42 14.13
N TYR A 85 3.10 19.89 13.49
CA TYR A 85 3.46 20.28 12.12
C TYR A 85 2.67 19.47 11.10
N ARG A 86 2.26 20.13 10.02
CA ARG A 86 1.81 19.43 8.81
C ARG A 86 3.03 18.80 8.15
N LEU A 87 3.01 17.48 7.99
CA LEU A 87 4.04 16.76 7.23
C LEU A 87 3.46 15.83 6.17
N SER A 88 4.26 15.46 5.19
CA SER A 88 3.96 14.43 4.19
C SER A 88 5.16 13.54 3.95
N VAL A 89 4.91 12.23 3.93
CA VAL A 89 5.90 11.23 3.56
C VAL A 89 5.60 10.77 2.13
N VAL A 90 6.54 10.95 1.22
CA VAL A 90 6.38 10.70 -0.22
C VAL A 90 7.22 9.50 -0.63
N LEU A 91 6.70 8.69 -1.56
CA LEU A 91 7.43 7.54 -2.07
C LEU A 91 8.67 7.99 -2.88
N PRO A 92 9.83 7.31 -2.72
CA PRO A 92 11.05 7.57 -3.48
C PRO A 92 10.87 7.74 -4.99
N ASN A 93 10.08 6.85 -5.59
CA ASN A 93 9.86 6.88 -7.03
C ASN A 93 9.12 8.14 -7.51
N LYS A 94 8.30 8.78 -6.66
CA LYS A 94 7.62 10.03 -7.02
C LYS A 94 8.62 11.18 -7.07
N ILE A 95 9.47 11.31 -6.05
CA ILE A 95 10.52 12.33 -5.99
C ILE A 95 11.50 12.14 -7.16
N LYS A 96 11.96 10.90 -7.41
CA LYS A 96 12.83 10.57 -8.55
C LYS A 96 12.22 10.92 -9.91
N ASN A 97 10.93 10.65 -10.12
CA ASN A 97 10.27 11.00 -11.37
C ASN A 97 10.09 12.51 -11.51
N PHE A 98 9.85 13.21 -10.40
CA PHE A 98 9.79 14.67 -10.38
C PHE A 98 11.15 15.30 -10.68
N ALA A 99 12.23 14.83 -10.07
CA ALA A 99 13.60 15.26 -10.38
C ALA A 99 13.90 15.17 -11.89
N ARG A 100 13.56 14.03 -12.52
CA ARG A 100 13.69 13.84 -13.97
C ARG A 100 12.88 14.83 -14.79
N SER A 101 11.67 15.19 -14.34
CA SER A 101 10.86 16.20 -15.03
C SER A 101 11.47 17.60 -15.01
N LEU A 102 12.36 17.86 -14.04
CA LEU A 102 13.14 19.09 -13.93
C LEU A 102 14.50 19.01 -14.65
N ASN A 103 14.82 17.91 -15.34
CA ASN A 103 16.15 17.59 -15.87
C ASN A 103 17.26 17.58 -14.80
N GLU A 104 16.91 17.29 -13.55
CA GLU A 104 17.86 17.13 -12.46
C GLU A 104 18.23 15.64 -12.35
N TYR A 105 19.44 15.31 -12.82
CA TYR A 105 19.97 13.94 -12.85
C TYR A 105 21.06 13.68 -11.81
N SER A 106 21.62 14.74 -11.24
CA SER A 106 22.67 14.67 -10.22
C SER A 106 22.10 14.14 -8.91
N LYS A 107 22.88 13.31 -8.22
CA LYS A 107 22.57 12.84 -6.87
C LYS A 107 23.46 13.55 -5.88
N ASN A 108 22.85 14.32 -4.98
CA ASN A 108 23.54 15.01 -3.92
C ASN A 108 22.52 15.35 -2.83
N ASP A 109 22.79 15.02 -1.57
CA ASP A 109 21.82 15.09 -0.48
C ASP A 109 21.16 16.49 -0.33
N PRO A 110 21.88 17.63 -0.44
CA PRO A 110 21.26 18.95 -0.40
C PRO A 110 20.41 19.28 -1.64
N LEU A 111 20.72 18.68 -2.80
CA LEU A 111 19.92 18.78 -4.01
C LEU A 111 18.62 17.97 -3.86
N ASP A 112 18.72 16.77 -3.29
CA ASP A 112 17.57 15.90 -3.05
C ASP A 112 16.61 16.55 -2.06
N ALA A 113 17.10 17.11 -0.95
CA ALA A 113 16.29 17.90 -0.02
C ALA A 113 15.62 19.12 -0.70
N ARG A 114 16.32 19.80 -1.63
CA ARG A 114 15.75 20.89 -2.42
C ARG A 114 14.64 20.40 -3.35
N ILE A 115 14.84 19.28 -4.04
CA ILE A 115 13.84 18.68 -4.94
C ILE A 115 12.58 18.30 -4.14
N ILE A 116 12.74 17.75 -2.94
CA ILE A 116 11.64 17.42 -2.04
C ILE A 116 10.89 18.69 -1.59
N ALA A 117 11.60 19.76 -1.25
CA ALA A 117 10.99 21.06 -0.90
C ALA A 117 10.17 21.62 -2.07
N THR A 118 10.74 21.61 -3.27
CA THR A 118 10.06 22.07 -4.49
C THR A 118 8.84 21.20 -4.80
N TYR A 119 8.94 19.87 -4.61
CA TYR A 119 7.82 18.96 -4.78
C TYR A 119 6.65 19.31 -3.84
N GLY A 120 6.96 19.58 -2.57
CA GLY A 120 5.99 20.05 -1.58
C GLY A 120 5.29 21.34 -2.00
N ALA A 121 6.08 22.32 -2.45
CA ALA A 121 5.58 23.63 -2.87
C ALA A 121 4.61 23.54 -4.07
N MET A 122 4.88 22.62 -5.01
CA MET A 122 4.09 22.48 -6.24
C MET A 122 2.87 21.56 -6.08
N TYR A 123 3.01 20.43 -5.39
CA TYR A 123 1.99 19.38 -5.37
C TYR A 123 1.15 19.33 -4.10
N ASN A 124 1.55 20.00 -3.02
CA ASN A 124 0.88 19.98 -1.71
C ASN A 124 0.41 18.55 -1.34
N PRO A 125 1.33 17.59 -1.16
CA PRO A 125 0.99 16.20 -0.93
C PRO A 125 0.06 16.00 0.28
N LYS A 126 -0.73 14.91 0.27
CA LYS A 126 -1.60 14.53 1.38
C LYS A 126 -0.79 14.45 2.68
N ALA A 127 -1.34 15.01 3.75
CA ALA A 127 -0.68 14.98 5.05
C ALA A 127 -0.52 13.54 5.52
N TRP A 128 0.67 13.21 6.02
CA TRP A 128 0.95 11.94 6.66
C TRP A 128 0.23 11.89 8.00
N GLN A 129 -0.25 10.70 8.34
CA GLN A 129 -0.85 10.40 9.63
C GLN A 129 -0.14 9.17 10.21
N PRO A 130 0.16 9.17 11.51
CA PRO A 130 0.76 8.01 12.15
C PRO A 130 -0.23 6.84 12.14
N MET A 131 0.34 5.65 12.00
CA MET A 131 -0.37 4.41 12.26
C MET A 131 -0.66 4.30 13.76
N SER A 132 -1.83 3.77 14.12
CA SER A 132 -2.16 3.50 15.51
C SER A 132 -1.10 2.57 16.14
N PRO A 133 -0.81 2.69 17.45
CA PRO A 133 0.17 1.83 18.12
C PRO A 133 -0.12 0.34 17.90
N LEU A 134 -1.37 -0.07 18.07
CA LEU A 134 -1.84 -1.45 17.86
C LEU A 134 -1.55 -1.95 16.43
N MET A 135 -1.89 -1.16 15.40
CA MET A 135 -1.66 -1.57 14.00
C MET A 135 -0.19 -1.60 13.62
N ARG A 136 0.63 -0.77 14.28
CA ARG A 136 2.09 -0.77 14.11
C ARG A 136 2.71 -2.03 14.69
N GLU A 137 2.30 -2.42 15.89
CA GLU A 137 2.73 -3.64 16.54
C GLU A 137 2.32 -4.87 15.73
N LEU A 138 1.06 -4.94 15.28
CA LEU A 138 0.58 -6.00 14.40
C LEU A 138 1.40 -6.09 13.09
N ARG A 139 1.80 -4.94 12.53
CA ARG A 139 2.66 -4.88 11.35
C ARG A 139 4.07 -5.39 11.63
N GLU A 140 4.63 -5.09 12.79
CA GLU A 140 5.95 -5.59 13.17
C GLU A 140 5.94 -7.11 13.31
N LEU A 141 5.00 -7.66 14.08
CA LEU A 141 4.78 -9.09 14.24
C LEU A 141 4.53 -9.79 12.89
N SER A 142 3.62 -9.24 12.07
CA SER A 142 3.32 -9.81 10.75
C SER A 142 4.54 -9.83 9.82
N ARG A 143 5.41 -8.83 9.89
CA ARG A 143 6.63 -8.74 9.06
C ARG A 143 7.73 -9.66 9.59
N GLU A 144 7.88 -9.77 10.90
CA GLU A 144 8.80 -10.70 11.53
C GLU A 144 8.45 -12.14 11.19
N ARG A 145 7.19 -12.53 11.38
CA ARG A 145 6.66 -13.84 11.00
C ARG A 145 6.98 -14.17 9.55
N GLN A 146 6.78 -13.22 8.63
CA GLN A 146 7.09 -13.42 7.21
C GLN A 146 8.59 -13.65 6.97
N SER A 147 9.46 -12.93 7.68
CA SER A 147 10.91 -13.12 7.62
C SER A 147 11.30 -14.52 8.09
N LEU A 148 10.80 -14.94 9.26
CA LEU A 148 11.06 -16.27 9.82
C LEU A 148 10.52 -17.39 8.93
N MET A 149 9.34 -17.22 8.33
CA MET A 149 8.82 -18.15 7.33
C MET A 149 9.76 -18.32 6.13
N GLY A 150 10.38 -17.23 5.67
CA GLY A 150 11.38 -17.26 4.61
C GLY A 150 12.63 -18.06 5.01
N ILE A 151 13.11 -17.88 6.25
CA ILE A 151 14.26 -18.62 6.80
C ILE A 151 13.91 -20.10 6.97
N LEU A 152 12.73 -20.41 7.53
CA LEU A 152 12.23 -21.77 7.72
C LEU A 152 12.12 -22.52 6.39
N THR A 153 11.59 -21.87 5.37
CA THR A 153 11.48 -22.45 4.02
C THR A 153 12.86 -22.78 3.45
N GLN A 154 13.84 -21.87 3.59
CA GLN A 154 15.21 -22.12 3.16
C GLN A 154 15.85 -23.29 3.93
N ALA A 155 15.64 -23.37 5.24
CA ALA A 155 16.15 -24.47 6.06
C ALA A 155 15.54 -25.83 5.64
N ARG A 156 14.23 -25.87 5.40
CA ARG A 156 13.52 -27.07 4.89
C ARG A 156 14.05 -27.51 3.52
N ASN A 157 14.23 -26.57 2.61
CA ASN A 157 14.78 -26.85 1.27
C ASN A 157 16.21 -27.40 1.35
N ARG A 158 17.06 -26.84 2.21
CA ARG A 158 18.42 -27.34 2.46
C ARG A 158 18.40 -28.75 3.05
N LEU A 159 17.53 -29.00 4.02
CA LEU A 159 17.38 -30.33 4.61
C LEU A 159 16.97 -31.35 3.55
N HIS A 160 15.94 -31.04 2.74
CA HIS A 160 15.47 -31.90 1.66
C HIS A 160 16.60 -32.21 0.65
N ALA A 161 17.32 -31.19 0.19
CA ALA A 161 18.44 -31.37 -0.73
C ALA A 161 19.56 -32.25 -0.16
N LEU A 162 19.89 -32.08 1.12
CA LEU A 162 20.89 -32.90 1.81
C LEU A 162 20.43 -34.34 1.98
N THR A 163 19.19 -34.58 2.37
CA THR A 163 18.65 -35.94 2.54
C THR A 163 18.56 -36.71 1.23
N SER A 164 18.49 -36.02 0.08
CA SER A 164 18.57 -36.64 -1.25
C SER A 164 20.01 -36.94 -1.70
N SER A 165 21.03 -36.53 -0.94
CA SER A 165 22.43 -36.86 -1.22
C SER A 165 22.75 -38.29 -0.83
N LYS A 166 23.74 -38.92 -1.50
CA LYS A 166 24.17 -40.31 -1.22
C LYS A 166 24.74 -40.49 0.19
N CYS A 167 25.48 -39.49 0.67
CA CYS A 167 26.18 -39.55 1.96
C CYS A 167 26.01 -38.23 2.74
N PRO A 168 24.82 -37.93 3.31
CA PRO A 168 24.64 -36.73 4.10
C PRO A 168 25.39 -36.83 5.43
N ARG A 169 26.08 -35.76 5.81
CA ARG A 169 26.65 -35.66 7.16
C ARG A 169 25.52 -35.55 8.19
N LEU A 170 25.41 -36.55 9.07
CA LEU A 170 24.33 -36.66 10.05
C LEU A 170 24.24 -35.45 11.00
N ASP A 171 25.38 -34.89 11.43
CA ASP A 171 25.38 -33.69 12.29
C ASP A 171 24.73 -32.48 11.61
N THR A 172 24.94 -32.32 10.30
CA THR A 172 24.35 -31.21 9.54
C THR A 172 22.85 -31.37 9.44
N VAL A 173 22.37 -32.60 9.22
CA VAL A 173 20.94 -32.94 9.23
C VAL A 173 20.33 -32.64 10.60
N LYS A 174 21.01 -33.02 11.69
CA LYS A 174 20.56 -32.74 13.07
C LYS A 174 20.43 -31.24 13.34
N ARG A 175 21.46 -30.45 13.04
CA ARG A 175 21.44 -28.98 13.22
C ARG A 175 20.32 -28.31 12.40
N LEU A 176 20.08 -28.77 11.16
CA LEU A 176 18.98 -28.23 10.35
C LEU A 176 17.61 -28.56 10.92
N LYS A 177 17.41 -29.77 11.46
CA LYS A 177 16.17 -30.15 12.14
C LYS A 177 15.95 -29.29 13.40
N GLU A 178 17.00 -29.03 14.16
CA GLU A 178 16.94 -28.14 15.33
C GLU A 178 16.57 -26.70 14.93
N GLN A 179 17.18 -26.15 13.88
CA GLN A 179 16.82 -24.83 13.33
C GLN A 179 15.35 -24.79 12.87
N ILE A 180 14.88 -25.82 12.16
CA ILE A 180 13.48 -25.92 11.72
C ILE A 180 12.53 -25.91 12.91
N LYS A 181 12.83 -26.68 13.96
CA LYS A 181 12.04 -26.72 15.19
C LYS A 181 12.02 -25.36 15.90
N PHE A 182 13.18 -24.72 15.99
CA PHE A 182 13.34 -23.41 16.62
C PHE A 182 12.53 -22.34 15.92
N PHE A 183 12.67 -22.19 14.60
CA PHE A 183 11.92 -21.20 13.84
C PHE A 183 10.42 -21.49 13.83
N THR A 184 10.01 -22.77 13.76
CA THR A 184 8.58 -23.11 13.85
C THR A 184 7.98 -22.63 15.18
N ARG A 185 8.66 -22.88 16.30
CA ARG A 185 8.20 -22.39 17.62
C ARG A 185 8.10 -20.87 17.69
N GLN A 186 9.06 -20.14 17.14
CA GLN A 186 9.00 -18.67 17.15
C GLN A 186 7.85 -18.14 16.31
N ILE A 187 7.57 -18.77 15.16
CA ILE A 187 6.42 -18.42 14.34
C ILE A 187 5.12 -18.67 15.10
N ASP A 188 4.99 -19.81 15.78
CA ASP A 188 3.80 -20.13 16.57
C ASP A 188 3.60 -19.11 17.71
N GLN A 189 4.68 -18.67 18.35
CA GLN A 189 4.65 -17.63 19.37
C GLN A 189 4.17 -16.29 18.79
N ILE A 190 4.73 -15.85 17.67
CA ILE A 190 4.33 -14.59 17.01
C ILE A 190 2.86 -14.66 16.57
N GLU A 191 2.40 -15.80 16.05
CA GLU A 191 0.98 -15.98 15.71
C GLU A 191 0.07 -15.86 16.95
N GLY A 192 0.50 -16.40 18.10
CA GLY A 192 -0.18 -16.21 19.38
C GLY A 192 -0.22 -14.74 19.82
N GLU A 193 0.90 -14.01 19.75
CA GLU A 193 0.96 -12.58 20.07
C GLU A 193 0.02 -11.75 19.15
N MET A 194 -0.09 -12.13 17.87
CA MET A 194 -1.03 -11.49 16.93
C MET A 194 -2.50 -11.78 17.29
N ASP A 195 -2.79 -12.98 17.78
CA ASP A 195 -4.11 -13.35 18.29
C ASP A 195 -4.46 -12.61 19.58
N GLU A 196 -3.49 -12.41 20.49
CA GLU A 196 -3.67 -11.60 21.70
C GLU A 196 -3.98 -10.13 21.36
N LEU A 197 -3.28 -9.54 20.38
CA LEU A 197 -3.61 -8.19 19.89
C LEU A 197 -5.02 -8.09 19.32
N ARG A 198 -5.46 -9.12 18.58
CA ARG A 198 -6.83 -9.20 18.05
C ARG A 198 -7.85 -9.26 19.18
N ASP A 199 -7.62 -10.12 20.17
CA ASP A 199 -8.58 -10.36 21.24
C ASP A 199 -8.66 -9.16 22.22
N GLY A 200 -7.63 -8.31 22.24
CA GLY A 200 -7.60 -7.05 22.98
C GLY A 200 -8.27 -5.85 22.29
N ASP A 201 -8.68 -5.96 21.03
CA ASP A 201 -9.26 -4.83 20.27
C ASP A 201 -10.47 -5.26 19.40
N GLU A 202 -11.65 -4.74 19.73
CA GLU A 202 -12.91 -5.10 19.07
C GLU A 202 -12.91 -4.80 17.56
N ALA A 203 -12.34 -3.65 17.16
CA ALA A 203 -12.30 -3.26 15.75
C ALA A 203 -11.40 -4.19 14.93
N LEU A 204 -10.25 -4.59 15.50
CA LEU A 204 -9.35 -5.57 14.91
C LEU A 204 -10.03 -6.94 14.83
N GLN A 205 -10.71 -7.39 15.88
CA GLN A 205 -11.45 -8.65 15.91
C GLN A 205 -12.52 -8.72 14.81
N ILE A 206 -13.36 -7.68 14.71
CA ILE A 206 -14.41 -7.61 13.68
C ILE A 206 -13.80 -7.63 12.28
N ASN A 207 -12.81 -6.77 12.02
CA ASN A 207 -12.19 -6.69 10.70
C ASN A 207 -11.43 -7.97 10.31
N HIS A 208 -10.82 -8.64 11.28
CA HIS A 208 -10.17 -9.93 11.08
C HIS A 208 -11.18 -11.02 10.72
N ALA A 209 -12.29 -11.12 11.47
CA ALA A 209 -13.37 -12.07 11.18
C ALA A 209 -13.99 -11.83 9.80
N LEU A 210 -14.24 -10.57 9.45
CA LEU A 210 -14.73 -10.18 8.13
C LEU A 210 -13.78 -10.65 7.01
N LEU A 211 -12.48 -10.44 7.15
CA LEU A 211 -11.52 -10.92 6.16
C LEU A 211 -11.46 -12.45 6.09
N CYS A 212 -11.48 -13.14 7.23
CA CYS A 212 -11.47 -14.59 7.30
C CYS A 212 -12.73 -15.25 6.71
N SER A 213 -13.83 -14.49 6.56
CA SER A 213 -15.02 -14.99 5.85
C SER A 213 -14.79 -15.18 4.35
N ILE A 214 -13.75 -14.58 3.77
CA ILE A 214 -13.44 -14.68 2.34
C ILE A 214 -12.72 -16.00 2.07
N PRO A 215 -13.20 -16.82 1.11
CA PRO A 215 -12.48 -18.02 0.68
C PRO A 215 -11.02 -17.73 0.35
N PHE A 216 -10.12 -18.63 0.80
CA PHE A 216 -8.66 -18.53 0.62
C PHE A 216 -7.96 -17.41 1.42
N VAL A 217 -8.67 -16.69 2.29
CA VAL A 217 -8.09 -15.72 3.24
C VAL A 217 -8.11 -16.33 4.64
N GLY A 218 -6.96 -16.84 5.08
CA GLY A 218 -6.79 -17.34 6.45
C GLY A 218 -6.35 -16.24 7.43
N SER A 219 -6.30 -16.57 8.72
CA SER A 219 -5.96 -15.65 9.82
C SER A 219 -4.70 -14.81 9.54
N VAL A 220 -3.59 -15.47 9.19
CA VAL A 220 -2.32 -14.79 8.87
C VAL A 220 -2.46 -13.83 7.69
N THR A 221 -3.18 -14.23 6.63
CA THR A 221 -3.43 -13.37 5.47
C THR A 221 -4.25 -12.16 5.89
N ALA A 222 -5.28 -12.34 6.71
CA ALA A 222 -6.09 -11.26 7.25
C ALA A 222 -5.23 -10.26 8.04
N TYR A 223 -4.39 -10.73 8.97
CA TYR A 223 -3.48 -9.87 9.71
C TYR A 223 -2.51 -9.09 8.80
N THR A 224 -1.88 -9.76 7.83
CA THR A 224 -0.99 -9.07 6.88
C THR A 224 -1.72 -7.97 6.11
N LEU A 225 -2.96 -8.23 5.68
CA LEU A 225 -3.76 -7.23 4.97
C LEU A 225 -4.11 -6.06 5.90
N LEU A 226 -4.60 -6.31 7.10
CA LEU A 226 -4.94 -5.25 8.06
C LEU A 226 -3.72 -4.40 8.40
N ALA A 227 -2.62 -5.04 8.79
CA ALA A 227 -1.40 -4.37 9.21
C ALA A 227 -0.75 -3.52 8.11
N GLU A 228 -0.68 -4.01 6.88
CA GLU A 228 -0.07 -3.26 5.77
C GLU A 228 -0.99 -2.18 5.19
N THR A 229 -2.29 -2.24 5.47
CA THR A 229 -3.28 -1.27 4.96
C THR A 229 -3.81 -0.30 6.02
N ASP A 230 -3.34 -0.42 7.27
CA ASP A 230 -3.90 0.29 8.42
C ASP A 230 -5.41 0.09 8.54
N GLY A 231 -5.86 -1.17 8.47
CA GLY A 231 -7.29 -1.49 8.50
C GLY A 231 -8.05 -0.92 7.29
N PHE A 232 -7.37 -0.78 6.16
CA PHE A 232 -7.86 -0.11 4.94
C PHE A 232 -8.18 1.40 5.11
N ALA A 233 -7.72 2.05 6.19
CA ALA A 233 -7.87 3.48 6.40
C ALA A 233 -7.10 4.32 5.37
N LEU A 234 -6.01 3.76 4.82
CA LEU A 234 -5.18 4.44 3.81
C LEU A 234 -5.87 4.66 2.46
N PHE A 235 -7.00 3.98 2.20
CA PHE A 235 -7.62 3.91 0.88
C PHE A 235 -9.06 4.38 0.89
N GLU A 236 -9.38 5.27 -0.05
CA GLU A 236 -10.73 5.76 -0.34
C GLU A 236 -11.46 4.82 -1.31
N ASN A 237 -10.72 4.13 -2.18
CA ASN A 237 -11.26 3.15 -3.11
C ASN A 237 -10.33 1.95 -3.32
N ARG A 238 -10.90 0.85 -3.81
CA ARG A 238 -10.18 -0.40 -4.07
C ARG A 238 -9.09 -0.27 -5.13
N GLU A 239 -9.22 0.63 -6.09
CA GLU A 239 -8.22 0.87 -7.13
C GLU A 239 -6.93 1.45 -6.53
N GLN A 240 -7.03 2.31 -5.52
CA GLN A 240 -5.87 2.79 -4.75
C GLN A 240 -5.16 1.63 -4.03
N LEU A 241 -5.91 0.70 -3.42
CA LEU A 241 -5.35 -0.52 -2.81
C LEU A 241 -4.62 -1.40 -3.84
N ILE A 242 -5.25 -1.64 -5.00
CA ILE A 242 -4.64 -2.45 -6.07
C ILE A 242 -3.33 -1.82 -6.58
N LYS A 243 -3.30 -0.49 -6.74
CA LYS A 243 -2.08 0.24 -7.09
C LYS A 243 -1.04 0.17 -5.98
N TYR A 244 -1.45 0.31 -4.72
CA TYR A 244 -0.55 0.21 -3.57
C TYR A 244 0.05 -1.20 -3.43
N ALA A 245 -0.70 -2.25 -3.77
CA ALA A 245 -0.22 -3.62 -3.84
C ALA A 245 0.64 -3.91 -5.10
N GLY A 246 0.79 -2.95 -6.03
CA GLY A 246 1.54 -3.12 -7.29
C GLY A 246 0.90 -4.11 -8.26
N LEU A 247 -0.42 -4.21 -8.22
CA LEU A 247 -1.25 -5.07 -9.08
C LEU A 247 -1.99 -4.30 -10.18
N ASP A 248 -1.71 -3.01 -10.31
CA ASP A 248 -2.11 -2.20 -11.45
C ASP A 248 -1.42 -2.69 -12.73
N ILE A 249 -2.16 -2.67 -13.83
CA ILE A 249 -1.66 -3.13 -15.13
C ILE A 249 -0.95 -1.96 -15.80
N ILE A 250 0.31 -2.18 -16.18
CA ILE A 250 1.05 -1.30 -17.08
C ILE A 250 0.75 -1.73 -18.50
N GLU A 251 0.08 -0.86 -19.23
CA GLU A 251 -0.08 -0.96 -20.67
C GLU A 251 1.19 -0.49 -21.36
N ASN A 252 1.59 -1.18 -22.41
CA ASN A 252 2.73 -0.81 -23.25
C ASN A 252 2.23 -0.65 -24.68
N GLN A 253 1.38 0.35 -24.88
CA GLN A 253 0.86 0.72 -26.19
C GLN A 253 1.41 2.08 -26.58
N SER A 254 1.91 2.21 -27.81
CA SER A 254 2.33 3.49 -28.40
C SER A 254 1.84 3.56 -29.84
N GLY A 255 1.02 4.56 -30.14
CA GLY A 255 0.34 4.70 -31.43
C GLY A 255 -0.55 3.50 -31.77
N SER A 256 -0.92 3.38 -33.04
CA SER A 256 -1.73 2.26 -33.57
C SER A 256 -0.95 0.95 -33.73
N SER A 257 0.39 1.00 -33.69
CA SER A 257 1.25 -0.06 -34.23
C SER A 257 2.07 -0.82 -33.18
N VAL A 258 2.21 -0.29 -31.96
CA VAL A 258 2.93 -0.98 -30.87
C VAL A 258 1.92 -1.55 -29.88
N ARG A 259 1.73 -2.88 -29.91
CA ARG A 259 0.99 -3.63 -28.87
C ARG A 259 1.95 -4.49 -28.06
N GLY A 260 2.64 -3.87 -27.11
CA GLY A 260 3.50 -4.58 -26.16
C GLY A 260 2.71 -5.45 -25.17
N LYS A 261 3.36 -6.45 -24.59
CA LYS A 261 2.74 -7.29 -23.55
C LYS A 261 2.42 -6.46 -22.30
N THR A 262 1.18 -6.53 -21.85
CA THR A 262 0.76 -5.94 -20.57
C THR A 262 1.39 -6.70 -19.40
N ARG A 263 1.83 -5.99 -18.37
CA ARG A 263 2.35 -6.59 -17.13
C ARG A 263 1.78 -5.87 -15.92
N ILE A 264 1.74 -6.53 -14.77
CA ILE A 264 1.54 -5.79 -13.52
C ILE A 264 2.71 -4.84 -13.29
N SER A 265 2.48 -3.74 -12.58
CA SER A 265 3.57 -2.83 -12.23
C SER A 265 4.64 -3.53 -11.40
N GLY A 266 4.22 -4.42 -10.48
CA GLY A 266 5.08 -5.02 -9.47
C GLY A 266 5.65 -3.99 -8.48
N ARG A 267 5.31 -2.71 -8.66
CA ARG A 267 5.77 -1.55 -7.89
C ARG A 267 4.75 -1.29 -6.79
N GLY A 268 5.06 -1.66 -5.56
CA GLY A 268 4.14 -1.52 -4.43
C GLY A 268 4.46 -2.51 -3.32
N ASN A 269 3.56 -2.58 -2.34
CA ASN A 269 3.71 -3.44 -1.19
C ASN A 269 3.62 -4.92 -1.58
N ALA A 270 4.78 -5.57 -1.63
CA ALA A 270 4.90 -6.97 -2.01
C ALA A 270 4.21 -7.91 -1.01
N ARG A 271 4.08 -7.51 0.27
CA ARG A 271 3.47 -8.33 1.34
C ARG A 271 1.97 -8.49 1.11
N ILE A 272 1.27 -7.39 0.84
CA ILE A 272 -0.15 -7.42 0.45
C ILE A 272 -0.36 -8.30 -0.78
N ARG A 273 0.51 -8.17 -1.79
CA ARG A 273 0.41 -8.94 -3.02
C ARG A 273 0.66 -10.44 -2.84
N SER A 274 1.59 -10.81 -1.96
CA SER A 274 1.96 -12.21 -1.73
C SER A 274 1.03 -12.91 -0.74
N ALA A 275 0.41 -12.18 0.19
CA ALA A 275 -0.35 -12.75 1.31
C ALA A 275 -1.47 -13.72 0.86
N PRO A 276 -2.38 -13.35 -0.07
CA PRO A 276 -3.39 -14.28 -0.56
C PRO A 276 -2.85 -15.27 -1.60
N TYR A 277 -1.67 -15.03 -2.18
CA TYR A 277 -1.18 -15.81 -3.32
C TYR A 277 -0.97 -17.30 -2.96
N MET A 278 -0.52 -17.61 -1.74
CA MET A 278 -0.25 -18.98 -1.32
C MET A 278 -1.52 -19.79 -1.09
N GLY A 279 -2.57 -19.17 -0.52
CA GLY A 279 -3.88 -19.81 -0.35
C GLY A 279 -4.56 -20.20 -1.67
N LEU A 280 -4.15 -19.57 -2.78
CA LEU A 280 -4.73 -19.78 -4.12
C LEU A 280 -4.02 -20.88 -4.93
N ALA A 281 -3.26 -21.78 -4.29
CA ALA A 281 -2.53 -22.83 -4.99
C ALA A 281 -3.46 -23.73 -5.83
N ALA A 282 -4.60 -24.13 -5.25
CA ALA A 282 -5.59 -25.02 -5.84
C ALA A 282 -6.88 -24.31 -6.28
N VAL A 283 -6.89 -22.98 -6.38
CA VAL A 283 -8.11 -22.18 -6.60
C VAL A 283 -8.93 -22.60 -7.83
N GLY A 284 -8.27 -23.09 -8.89
CA GLY A 284 -8.94 -23.53 -10.13
C GLY A 284 -9.88 -24.73 -9.96
N ASN A 285 -9.73 -25.49 -8.87
CA ASN A 285 -10.55 -26.67 -8.58
C ASN A 285 -11.80 -26.33 -7.75
N HIS A 286 -11.92 -25.10 -7.25
CA HIS A 286 -13.03 -24.70 -6.39
C HIS A 286 -14.11 -23.98 -7.20
N ASP A 287 -15.37 -24.36 -6.97
CA ASP A 287 -16.53 -23.65 -7.49
C ASP A 287 -16.77 -22.36 -6.67
N SER A 288 -16.07 -21.30 -7.07
CA SER A 288 -16.15 -19.98 -6.46
C SER A 288 -15.92 -18.88 -7.50
N VAL A 289 -16.32 -17.65 -7.22
CA VAL A 289 -15.97 -16.46 -8.03
C VAL A 289 -14.45 -16.36 -8.27
N PHE A 290 -13.64 -16.77 -7.30
CA PHE A 290 -12.17 -16.78 -7.44
C PHE A 290 -11.69 -17.89 -8.37
N GLY A 291 -12.25 -19.10 -8.26
CA GLY A 291 -11.98 -20.22 -9.16
C GLY A 291 -12.42 -19.94 -10.60
N GLU A 292 -13.58 -19.30 -10.79
CA GLU A 292 -14.00 -18.79 -12.09
C GLU A 292 -13.05 -17.74 -12.64
N THR A 293 -12.63 -16.77 -11.82
CA THR A 293 -11.66 -15.74 -12.23
C THR A 293 -10.36 -16.36 -12.73
N TYR A 294 -9.86 -17.38 -12.01
CA TYR A 294 -8.67 -18.12 -12.41
C TYR A 294 -8.89 -18.87 -13.74
N ARG A 295 -9.96 -19.66 -13.85
CA ARG A 295 -10.27 -20.44 -15.05
C ARG A 295 -10.44 -19.55 -16.28
N ARG A 296 -11.23 -18.48 -16.19
CA ARG A 296 -11.41 -17.49 -17.27
C ARG A 296 -10.09 -16.86 -17.72
N ALA A 297 -9.12 -16.66 -16.81
CA ALA A 297 -7.81 -16.14 -17.18
C ALA A 297 -6.96 -17.18 -17.93
N ILE A 298 -7.03 -18.45 -17.52
CA ILE A 298 -6.39 -19.56 -18.23
C ILE A 298 -7.00 -19.73 -19.64
N ASP A 299 -8.32 -19.68 -19.76
CA ASP A 299 -9.02 -19.82 -21.05
C ASP A 299 -8.64 -18.71 -22.04
N LYS A 300 -8.23 -17.54 -21.53
CA LYS A 300 -7.67 -16.43 -22.31
C LYS A 300 -6.18 -16.61 -22.67
N GLY A 301 -5.59 -17.78 -22.41
CA GLY A 301 -4.20 -18.10 -22.70
C GLY A 301 -3.18 -17.52 -21.71
N MET A 302 -3.60 -17.04 -20.53
CA MET A 302 -2.65 -16.53 -19.54
C MET A 302 -1.89 -17.67 -18.86
N ALA A 303 -0.61 -17.43 -18.53
CA ALA A 303 0.17 -18.38 -17.75
C ALA A 303 -0.42 -18.57 -16.34
N LYS A 304 -0.26 -19.75 -15.73
CA LYS A 304 -0.78 -20.07 -14.37
C LYS A 304 -0.45 -19.00 -13.32
N LYS A 305 0.78 -18.47 -13.35
CA LYS A 305 1.22 -17.38 -12.46
C LYS A 305 0.45 -16.07 -12.68
N GLN A 306 0.17 -15.73 -13.93
CA GLN A 306 -0.62 -14.54 -14.29
C GLN A 306 -2.09 -14.73 -13.88
N ALA A 307 -2.69 -15.89 -14.15
CA ALA A 307 -4.05 -16.22 -13.74
C ALA A 307 -4.22 -16.15 -12.21
N ARG A 308 -3.26 -16.70 -11.45
CA ARG A 308 -3.26 -16.59 -9.98
C ARG A 308 -3.10 -15.15 -9.51
N THR A 309 -2.26 -14.36 -10.18
CA THR A 309 -2.10 -12.91 -9.89
C THR A 309 -3.38 -12.12 -10.15
N ALA A 310 -4.11 -12.44 -11.22
CA ALA A 310 -5.43 -11.85 -11.50
C ALA A 310 -6.45 -12.22 -10.41
N THR A 311 -6.37 -13.45 -9.90
CA THR A 311 -7.22 -13.93 -8.80
C THR A 311 -6.89 -13.22 -7.48
N VAL A 312 -5.60 -13.04 -7.15
CA VAL A 312 -5.15 -12.19 -6.02
C VAL A 312 -5.74 -10.79 -6.11
N ARG A 313 -5.68 -10.16 -7.29
CA ARG A 313 -6.26 -8.84 -7.51
C ARG A 313 -7.76 -8.82 -7.23
N GLN A 314 -8.49 -9.89 -7.58
CA GLN A 314 -9.92 -10.01 -7.25
C GLN A 314 -10.15 -10.18 -5.75
N VAL A 315 -9.37 -11.02 -5.06
CA VAL A 315 -9.44 -11.20 -3.60
C VAL A 315 -9.25 -9.86 -2.88
N LEU A 316 -8.26 -9.05 -3.26
CA LEU A 316 -8.03 -7.74 -2.61
C LEU A 316 -9.19 -6.75 -2.83
N LYS A 317 -9.85 -6.79 -4.00
CA LYS A 317 -11.04 -5.97 -4.26
C LYS A 317 -12.22 -6.37 -3.37
N VAL A 318 -12.37 -7.68 -3.15
CA VAL A 318 -13.40 -8.23 -2.25
C VAL A 318 -13.07 -7.87 -0.80
N ALA A 319 -11.82 -8.06 -0.37
CA ALA A 319 -11.35 -7.71 0.98
C ALA A 319 -11.64 -6.25 1.34
N PHE A 320 -11.31 -5.32 0.43
CA PHE A 320 -11.65 -3.91 0.63
C PHE A 320 -13.17 -3.69 0.76
N GLY A 321 -13.96 -4.34 -0.09
CA GLY A 321 -15.42 -4.24 -0.08
C GLY A 321 -16.03 -4.74 1.23
N VAL A 322 -15.66 -5.95 1.65
CA VAL A 322 -16.15 -6.63 2.86
C VAL A 322 -15.87 -5.81 4.13
N VAL A 323 -14.64 -5.30 4.27
CA VAL A 323 -14.27 -4.45 5.42
C VAL A 323 -15.02 -3.11 5.38
N LYS A 324 -15.10 -2.45 4.21
CA LYS A 324 -15.82 -1.16 4.10
C LYS A 324 -17.33 -1.28 4.29
N SER A 325 -17.93 -2.41 3.93
CA SER A 325 -19.37 -2.63 4.16
C SER A 325 -19.68 -3.16 5.56
N GLY A 326 -18.69 -3.67 6.30
CA GLY A 326 -18.92 -4.34 7.59
C GLY A 326 -19.76 -5.61 7.46
N GLN A 327 -19.80 -6.23 6.27
CA GLN A 327 -20.64 -7.38 5.97
C GLN A 327 -19.77 -8.56 5.55
N PRO A 328 -19.97 -9.77 6.13
CA PRO A 328 -19.23 -10.95 5.73
C PRO A 328 -19.34 -11.25 4.23
N TYR A 329 -18.35 -11.97 3.71
CA TYR A 329 -18.36 -12.43 2.33
C TYR A 329 -19.60 -13.28 2.03
N CYS A 330 -20.26 -12.98 0.91
CA CYS A 330 -21.38 -13.74 0.39
C CYS A 330 -21.14 -14.06 -1.10
N GLU A 331 -21.00 -15.35 -1.41
CA GLU A 331 -20.69 -15.86 -2.74
C GLU A 331 -21.70 -15.36 -3.80
N ASP A 332 -23.01 -15.46 -3.50
CA ASP A 332 -24.09 -15.08 -4.42
C ASP A 332 -24.05 -13.60 -4.80
N THR A 333 -23.76 -12.73 -3.82
CA THR A 333 -23.63 -11.29 -4.07
C THR A 333 -22.53 -10.99 -5.08
N HIS A 334 -21.43 -11.75 -5.02
CA HIS A 334 -20.30 -11.58 -5.93
C HIS A 334 -20.53 -12.24 -7.30
N ARG A 335 -21.23 -13.38 -7.37
CA ARG A 335 -21.64 -13.99 -8.65
C ARG A 335 -22.62 -13.11 -9.41
N ASN A 336 -23.63 -12.57 -8.73
CA ASN A 336 -24.64 -11.68 -9.34
C ASN A 336 -24.04 -10.39 -9.88
N ARG A 337 -23.03 -9.82 -9.20
CA ARG A 337 -22.27 -8.67 -9.71
C ARG A 337 -21.37 -9.01 -10.90
N ALA A 338 -20.85 -10.23 -10.98
CA ALA A 338 -20.06 -10.68 -12.12
C ALA A 338 -20.93 -10.99 -13.35
N GLY A 339 -22.21 -11.32 -13.15
CA GLY A 339 -23.20 -11.58 -14.20
C GLY A 339 -23.84 -10.31 -14.79
N LYS A 340 -23.97 -9.22 -14.02
CA LYS A 340 -24.40 -7.90 -14.57
C LYS A 340 -23.29 -7.31 -15.45
N ARG A 341 -23.40 -7.51 -16.77
CA ARG A 341 -22.65 -6.73 -17.76
C ARG A 341 -22.97 -5.24 -17.57
N VAL A 342 -21.94 -4.41 -17.48
CA VAL A 342 -22.08 -2.97 -17.73
C VAL A 342 -22.43 -2.86 -19.22
N GLY A 343 -23.70 -2.55 -19.54
CA GLY A 343 -24.12 -2.23 -20.91
C GLY A 343 -25.17 -3.14 -21.56
N GLU A 344 -26.07 -3.77 -20.81
CA GLU A 344 -27.36 -4.20 -21.39
C GLU A 344 -28.44 -3.23 -20.90
N PRO A 345 -29.04 -2.40 -21.78
CA PRO A 345 -30.10 -1.50 -21.39
C PRO A 345 -31.29 -2.33 -20.90
N SER A 346 -31.66 -2.10 -19.65
CA SER A 346 -32.90 -2.64 -19.09
C SER A 346 -34.08 -2.11 -19.88
N SER A 347 -34.89 -3.03 -20.40
CA SER A 347 -36.24 -2.85 -20.93
C SER A 347 -36.43 -1.84 -22.07
N SER A 348 -37.00 -2.36 -23.16
CA SER A 348 -37.57 -1.63 -24.29
C SER A 348 -38.25 -0.32 -23.86
N PRO A 349 -38.04 0.80 -24.58
CA PRO A 349 -38.80 2.01 -24.31
C PRO A 349 -40.27 1.73 -24.62
N THR A 350 -41.11 1.72 -23.60
CA THR A 350 -42.56 1.91 -23.79
C THR A 350 -42.70 3.26 -24.48
N VAL A 351 -43.07 3.23 -25.76
CA VAL A 351 -43.49 4.42 -26.50
C VAL A 351 -44.78 4.91 -25.85
N THR A 352 -44.66 5.83 -24.90
CA THR A 352 -45.80 6.65 -24.47
C THR A 352 -46.19 7.52 -25.65
N GLU A 353 -47.38 7.25 -26.20
CA GLU A 353 -48.02 8.10 -27.21
C GLU A 353 -48.07 9.57 -26.75
N PRO A 354 -47.91 10.53 -27.66
CA PRO A 354 -47.95 11.94 -27.31
C PRO A 354 -49.36 12.32 -26.82
N ARG A 355 -49.42 12.83 -25.59
CA ARG A 355 -50.59 13.47 -24.98
C ARG A 355 -51.15 14.53 -25.93
N LYS A 356 -52.38 14.31 -26.44
CA LYS A 356 -53.18 15.35 -27.09
C LYS A 356 -53.39 16.51 -26.11
N GLN A 357 -53.08 17.73 -26.53
CA GLN A 357 -53.43 18.95 -25.81
C GLN A 357 -54.96 19.09 -25.77
N PRO A 358 -55.55 19.51 -24.63
CA PRO A 358 -56.98 19.78 -24.59
C PRO A 358 -57.29 21.08 -25.35
N VAL A 359 -58.24 20.99 -26.26
CA VAL A 359 -58.90 22.13 -26.92
C VAL A 359 -59.71 22.88 -25.85
N LEU A 360 -59.46 24.17 -25.72
CA LEU A 360 -60.30 25.08 -24.92
C LEU A 360 -61.62 25.29 -25.68
N GLU A 361 -62.73 24.82 -25.11
CA GLU A 361 -64.07 25.23 -25.53
C GLU A 361 -64.40 26.63 -24.97
N PRO A 362 -65.03 27.52 -25.76
CA PRO A 362 -65.47 28.82 -25.27
C PRO A 362 -66.77 28.64 -24.46
N GLN A 363 -66.77 29.11 -23.22
CA GLN A 363 -68.02 29.26 -22.46
C GLN A 363 -68.69 30.57 -22.85
N ASN A 364 -69.90 30.44 -23.40
CA ASN A 364 -70.99 31.42 -23.28
C ASN A 364 -71.69 31.23 -21.94
#